data_AF-A0AAU9HE53-F1
#
_entry.id   AF-A0AAU9HE53-F1
#
_cell.length_a   1.000
_cell.length_b   1.000
_cell.length_c   1.000
_cell.angle_alpha   90.00
_cell.angle_beta   90.00
_cell.angle_gamma   90.00
#
_symmetry.space_group_name_H-M   'P 1'
#
loop_
_entity.id
_entity.type
_entity.pdbx_description
1 polymer ?
#
loop_
_entity_poly.entity_id
_entity_poly.type
_entity_poly.pdbx_seq_one_letter_code
_entity_poly.pdbx_strand_id
1 'polypeptide(L)' 'MIFNMLITDNFASFYDEDKEVHIFIDSFDNKRFEMRIGDLEHSKSVGSVLASSHDELNIKLLALYIKY' A
#
# COMPACT_ATOMS: atom_id res chain seq x y z
N MET A 1 -11.28 -3.45 -1.76
CA MET A 1 -9.91 -3.73 -1.32
C MET A 1 -9.81 -3.65 0.20
N ILE A 2 -9.16 -4.62 0.84
CA ILE A 2 -8.81 -4.55 2.27
C ILE A 2 -7.30 -4.74 2.36
N PHE A 3 -6.60 -3.73 2.86
CA PHE A 3 -5.20 -3.86 3.25
C PHE A 3 -5.17 -4.48 4.65
N ASN A 4 -4.37 -5.53 4.84
CA ASN A 4 -4.18 -6.21 6.12
C ASN A 4 -2.69 -6.26 6.44
N MET A 5 -2.09 -5.08 6.56
CA MET A 5 -0.66 -4.90 6.76
C MET A 5 -0.37 -4.52 8.21
N LEU A 6 0.68 -5.11 8.80
CA LEU A 6 1.19 -4.70 10.11
C LEU A 6 2.17 -3.53 9.97
N ILE A 7 2.34 -2.72 11.02
CA ILE A 7 3.22 -1.55 10.98
C ILE A 7 4.69 -1.96 10.98
N THR A 8 4.95 -3.20 11.43
CA THR A 8 6.26 -3.83 11.40
C THR A 8 6.57 -4.50 10.07
N ASP A 9 5.59 -4.61 9.17
CA ASP A 9 5.83 -5.17 7.84
C ASP A 9 6.55 -4.11 7.00
N ASN A 10 7.75 -4.44 6.55
CA ASN A 10 8.53 -3.59 5.66
C ASN A 10 8.10 -3.71 4.19
N PHE A 11 7.31 -4.73 3.86
CA PHE A 11 6.79 -4.96 2.52
C PHE A 11 5.49 -5.78 2.55
N ALA A 12 4.54 -5.41 1.71
CA ALA A 12 3.36 -6.20 1.40
C ALA A 12 2.97 -6.02 -0.07
N SER A 13 2.36 -7.05 -0.66
CA SER A 13 1.83 -6.97 -2.01
C SER A 13 0.43 -7.56 -2.07
N PHE A 14 -0.41 -6.96 -2.89
CA PHE A 14 -1.79 -7.37 -3.10
C PHE A 14 -2.14 -7.34 -4.59
N TYR A 15 -3.20 -8.02 -4.97
CA TYR A 15 -3.73 -8.02 -6.34
C TYR A 15 -5.21 -7.66 -6.28
N ASP A 16 -5.63 -6.68 -7.07
CA ASP A 16 -7.03 -6.32 -7.26
C ASP A 16 -7.51 -6.96 -8.58
N GLU A 17 -8.33 -8.00 -8.46
CA GLU A 17 -8.87 -8.74 -9.62
C GLU A 17 -9.83 -7.89 -10.46
N ASP A 18 -10.56 -6.95 -9.86
CA ASP A 18 -11.53 -6.12 -10.57
C ASP A 18 -10.84 -5.10 -11.49
N LYS A 19 -9.70 -4.56 -11.03
CA LYS A 19 -8.88 -3.60 -11.80
C LYS A 19 -7.71 -4.25 -12.55
N GLU A 20 -7.47 -5.54 -12.35
CA GLU A 20 -6.31 -6.29 -12.88
C GLU A 20 -4.96 -5.62 -12.58
N VAL A 21 -4.75 -5.13 -11.35
CA VAL A 21 -3.51 -4.44 -10.95
C VAL A 21 -2.87 -5.05 -9.71
N HIS A 22 -1.53 -5.05 -9.69
CA HIS A 22 -0.75 -5.30 -8.50
C HIS A 22 -0.53 -4.02 -7.71
N ILE A 23 -0.63 -4.13 -6.39
CA ILE A 23 -0.38 -3.07 -5.43
C ILE A 23 0.78 -3.52 -4.55
N PHE A 24 1.83 -2.72 -4.52
CA PHE A 24 3.01 -2.95 -3.70
C PHE A 24 3.08 -1.85 -2.65
N ILE A 25 3.36 -2.25 -1.42
CA ILE A 25 3.57 -1.32 -0.31
C ILE A 25 4.91 -1.65 0.32
N ASP A 26 5.80 -0.67 0.39
CA ASP A 26 7.11 -0.79 1.04
C ASP A 26 7.30 0.28 2.12
N SER A 27 8.08 -0.08 3.14
CA SER A 27 8.50 0.82 4.21
C SER A 27 9.93 0.51 4.63
N PHE A 28 10.72 1.56 4.85
CA PHE A 28 12.09 1.46 5.34
C PHE A 28 12.25 1.82 6.82
N ASP A 29 11.25 2.50 7.40
CA ASP A 29 11.29 3.04 8.76
C ASP A 29 10.10 2.64 9.63
N ASN A 30 9.18 1.81 9.11
CA ASN A 30 7.94 1.39 9.75
C ASN A 30 7.05 2.58 10.19
N LYS A 31 7.17 3.72 9.50
CA LYS A 31 6.36 4.94 9.74
C LYS A 31 5.81 5.50 8.45
N ARG A 32 6.64 5.54 7.40
CA ARG A 32 6.26 5.94 6.05
C ARG A 32 6.13 4.69 5.19
N PHE A 33 4.97 4.56 4.56
CA PHE A 33 4.63 3.45 3.68
C PHE A 33 4.34 4.03 2.31
N GLU A 34 5.14 3.67 1.31
CA GLU A 34 4.94 4.07 -0.07
C GLU A 34 4.09 3.03 -0.80
N MET A 35 3.12 3.48 -1.59
CA MET A 35 2.28 2.63 -2.41
C MET A 35 2.68 2.77 -3.87
N ARG A 36 2.89 1.64 -4.53
CA ARG A 36 3.12 1.55 -5.98
C ARG A 36 2.06 0.66 -6.61
N ILE A 37 1.54 1.05 -7.77
CA ILE A 37 0.49 0.30 -8.48
C ILE A 37 0.93 0.08 -9.94
N GLY A 38 0.66 -1.11 -10.47
CA GLY A 38 0.94 -1.49 -11.86
C GLY A 38 1.07 -2.99 -12.00
N ASP A 39 1.95 -3.45 -12.90
CA ASP A 39 2.35 -4.85 -13.00
C ASP A 39 3.70 -5.11 -12.30
N LEU A 40 4.19 -6.36 -12.36
CA LEU A 40 5.45 -6.78 -11.72
C LEU A 40 6.69 -6.07 -12.29
N GLU A 41 6.66 -5.63 -13.55
CA GLU A 41 7.76 -4.97 -14.25
C GLU A 41 7.61 -3.43 -14.26
N HIS A 42 6.37 -2.92 -14.25
CA HIS A 42 6.03 -1.52 -14.51
C HIS A 42 5.08 -0.93 -13.45
N SER A 43 5.46 -0.98 -12.18
CA SER A 43 4.74 -0.27 -11.10
C SER A 43 5.14 1.21 -11.01
N LYS A 44 4.19 2.09 -10.65
CA LYS A 44 4.45 3.52 -10.41
C LYS A 44 4.01 3.93 -9.00
N SER A 45 4.76 4.83 -8.39
CA SER A 45 4.39 5.44 -7.10
C SER A 45 3.12 6.25 -7.22
N VAL A 46 2.16 5.98 -6.35
CA VAL A 46 0.87 6.70 -6.26
C VAL A 46 0.80 7.59 -5.02
N GLY A 47 1.75 7.44 -4.11
CA GLY A 47 1.89 8.28 -2.92
C GLY A 47 2.45 7.51 -1.73
N SER A 48 2.54 8.21 -0.59
CA SER A 48 2.94 7.59 0.67
C SER A 48 2.01 8.01 1.81
N VAL A 49 1.88 7.13 2.80
CA VAL A 49 1.13 7.38 4.02
C VAL A 49 2.08 7.36 5.23
N LEU A 50 1.78 8.22 6.21
CA LEU A 50 2.39 8.14 7.53
C LEU A 50 1.41 7.46 8.48
N ALA A 51 1.86 6.47 9.24
CA ALA A 51 1.06 5.77 10.22
C ALA A 51 1.88 5.39 11.46
N SER A 52 1.20 5.29 12.61
CA SER A 52 1.76 4.85 13.90
C SER A 52 1.02 3.65 14.50
N SER A 53 -0.04 3.15 13.84
CA SER A 53 -0.73 1.91 14.20
C SER A 53 -1.19 1.12 12.96
N HIS A 54 -1.51 -0.15 13.18
CA HIS A 54 -2.10 -1.05 12.17
C HIS A 54 -3.37 -0.47 11.55
N ASP A 55 -4.30 -0.03 12.40
CA ASP A 55 -5.59 0.48 11.93
C ASP A 55 -5.42 1.76 11.10
N GLU A 56 -4.57 2.68 11.58
CA GLU A 56 -4.28 3.92 10.87
C GLU A 56 -3.64 3.65 9.50
N LEU A 57 -2.68 2.71 9.45
CA LEU A 57 -2.01 2.31 8.22
C LEU A 57 -3.03 1.81 7.19
N ASN A 58 -3.84 0.81 7.55
CA ASN A 58 -4.77 0.18 6.62
C ASN A 58 -5.89 1.13 6.16
N ILE A 59 -6.38 2.01 7.04
CA ILE A 59 -7.35 3.07 6.68
C ILE A 59 -6.74 4.05 5.67
N LYS A 60 -5.50 4.51 5.92
CA LYS A 60 -4.83 5.48 5.04
C LYS A 60 -4.44 4.87 3.70
N LEU A 61 -3.98 3.62 3.67
CA LEU A 61 -3.71 2.90 2.43
C LEU A 61 -4.99 2.76 1.59
N LEU A 62 -6.11 2.39 2.23
CA LEU A 62 -7.41 2.32 1.53
C LEU A 62 -7.82 3.69 0.96
N ALA A 63 -7.67 4.76 1.74
CA ALA A 63 -7.99 6.11 1.28
C ALA A 63 -7.07 6.58 0.12
N LEU A 64 -5.80 6.20 0.14
CA LEU A 64 -4.85 6.47 -0.96
C LEU A 64 -5.25 5.69 -2.22
N TYR A 65 -5.58 4.41 -2.07
CA TYR A 65 -5.99 3.55 -3.17
C TYR A 65 -7.29 3.99 -3.85
N ILE A 66 -8.29 4.46 -3.08
CA ILE A 66 -9.57 4.95 -3.64
C ILE A 66 -9.37 6.22 -4.49
N LYS A 67 -8.34 7.02 -4.18
CA LYS A 67 -8.03 8.25 -4.94
C LYS A 67 -7.27 7.99 -6.24
N TYR A 68 -6.70 6.80 -6.39
CA TYR A 68 -6.03 6.33 -7.60
C TYR A 68 -7.03 5.73 -8.58
#